data_AF-A0A9E6AX42-F1
#
_entry.id   AF-A0A9E6AX42-F1
#
_cell.length_a   1.000
_cell.length_b   1.000
_cell.length_c   1.000
_cell.angle_alpha   90.00
_cell.angle_beta   90.00
_cell.angle_gamma   90.00
#
_symmetry.space_group_name_H-M   'P 1'
#
loop_
_entity.id
_entity.type
_entity.pdbx_description
1 polymer ?
#
loop_
_entity_poly.entity_id
_entity_poly.type
_entity_poly.pdbx_seq_one_letter_code
_entity_poly.pdbx_strand_id
1 'polypeptide(L)'
;MVDEPEQYTLKDKKAIDLWLAGKNKWNEWVEKHPDANVDFRGVDFGEHRDKCDGGYILFEEYIFPNGDVSFYGAQFSGAGDVSFRNAQFSGDSDVSFSEAEFSGDGFVSFY
;
A
#
# COMPACT_ATOMS: atom_id res chain seq x y z
N MET A 1 12.80 29.91 10.73
CA MET A 1 12.35 28.72 9.99
C MET A 1 11.36 28.04 10.91
N VAL A 2 10.12 27.93 10.49
CA VAL A 2 9.09 27.23 11.27
C VAL A 2 9.27 25.78 10.84
N ASP A 3 9.59 24.89 11.78
CA ASP A 3 9.57 23.46 11.50
C ASP A 3 8.15 23.12 11.03
N GLU A 4 8.02 22.69 9.77
CA GLU A 4 6.75 22.13 9.33
C GLU A 4 6.44 20.93 10.22
N PRO A 5 5.19 20.79 10.70
CA PRO A 5 4.85 19.66 11.55
C PRO A 5 5.18 18.36 10.81
N GLU A 6 5.88 17.44 11.48
CA GLU A 6 6.18 16.12 10.90
C GLU A 6 4.86 15.49 10.41
N GLN A 7 4.75 15.35 9.10
CA GLN A 7 3.61 14.78 8.42
C GLN A 7 3.37 13.36 8.94
N TYR A 8 2.13 13.05 9.34
CA TYR A 8 1.82 11.74 9.93
C TYR A 8 2.15 10.63 8.93
N THR A 9 2.92 9.62 9.37
CA THR A 9 3.25 8.45 8.55
C THR A 9 2.52 7.21 9.07
N LEU A 10 1.65 6.63 8.22
CA LEU A 10 1.04 5.32 8.44
C LEU A 10 2.04 4.23 8.04
N LYS A 11 2.46 3.40 8.99
CA LYS A 11 3.51 2.40 8.80
C LYS A 11 3.37 1.19 9.73
N ASP A 12 4.29 0.24 9.59
CA ASP A 12 4.39 -0.97 10.40
C ASP A 12 3.05 -1.73 10.44
N LYS A 13 2.76 -2.41 11.55
CA LYS A 13 1.52 -3.14 11.76
C LYS A 13 0.26 -2.30 11.50
N LYS A 14 0.28 -0.98 11.73
CA LYS A 14 -0.90 -0.13 11.51
C LYS A 14 -1.26 -0.02 10.03
N ALA A 15 -0.26 0.12 9.16
CA ALA A 15 -0.48 0.16 7.72
C ALA A 15 -1.03 -1.18 7.21
N ILE A 16 -0.45 -2.29 7.69
CA ILE A 16 -0.88 -3.65 7.35
C ILE A 16 -2.29 -3.93 7.84
N ASP A 17 -2.61 -3.61 9.10
CA ASP A 17 -3.93 -3.84 9.67
C ASP A 17 -5.01 -3.05 8.91
N LEU A 18 -4.70 -1.81 8.51
CA LEU A 18 -5.63 -0.99 7.74
C LEU A 18 -5.81 -1.51 6.30
N TRP A 19 -4.73 -1.95 5.66
CA TRP A 19 -4.79 -2.60 4.35
C TRP A 19 -5.62 -3.89 4.42
N LEU A 20 -5.37 -4.75 5.40
CA LEU A 20 -6.15 -5.99 5.61
C LEU A 20 -7.62 -5.72 5.97
N ALA A 21 -7.95 -4.55 6.53
CA ALA A 21 -9.33 -4.14 6.79
C ALA A 21 -10.12 -3.80 5.50
N GLY A 22 -9.44 -3.72 4.35
CA GLY A 22 -10.06 -3.56 3.05
C GLY A 22 -10.23 -2.10 2.61
N LYS A 23 -10.45 -1.91 1.29
CA LYS A 23 -10.53 -0.60 0.63
C LYS A 23 -11.49 0.39 1.28
N ASN A 24 -12.63 -0.07 1.82
CA ASN A 24 -13.60 0.83 2.44
C ASN A 24 -13.01 1.51 3.69
N LYS A 25 -12.32 0.74 4.54
CA LYS A 25 -11.69 1.28 5.75
C LYS A 25 -10.46 2.10 5.44
N TRP A 26 -9.69 1.66 4.45
CA TRP A 26 -8.55 2.42 3.95
C TRP A 26 -8.98 3.78 3.38
N ASN A 27 -9.95 3.81 2.48
CA ASN A 27 -10.42 5.04 1.83
C ASN A 27 -11.07 6.00 2.85
N GLU A 28 -11.88 5.49 3.80
CA GLU A 28 -12.40 6.28 4.94
C GLU A 28 -11.28 6.90 5.80
N TRP A 29 -10.14 6.22 5.91
CA TRP A 29 -8.99 6.72 6.66
C TRP A 29 -8.24 7.80 5.87
N VAL A 30 -8.05 7.61 4.56
CA VAL A 30 -7.41 8.60 3.68
C VAL A 30 -8.24 9.88 3.57
N GLU A 31 -9.57 9.80 3.53
CA GLU A 31 -10.44 10.99 3.59
C GLU A 31 -10.19 11.87 4.82
N LYS A 32 -9.76 11.26 5.94
CA LYS A 32 -9.47 11.96 7.21
C LYS A 32 -8.00 12.35 7.35
N HIS A 33 -7.12 11.73 6.56
CA HIS A 33 -5.68 11.96 6.59
C HIS A 33 -5.17 12.13 5.15
N PRO A 34 -5.70 13.12 4.40
CA PRO A 34 -5.42 13.25 2.99
C PRO A 34 -3.94 13.52 2.73
N ASP A 35 -3.25 14.17 3.67
CA ASP A 35 -1.83 14.49 3.54
C ASP A 35 -0.97 13.58 4.43
N ALA A 36 -1.37 12.34 4.70
CA ALA A 36 -0.49 11.40 5.40
C ALA A 36 0.52 10.75 4.44
N ASN A 37 1.66 10.34 4.97
CA ASN A 37 2.58 9.44 4.28
C ASN A 37 2.17 7.99 4.55
N VAL A 38 2.46 7.08 3.62
CA VAL A 38 2.26 5.64 3.75
C VAL A 38 3.58 4.93 3.51
N ASP A 39 4.01 4.13 4.47
CA ASP A 39 5.31 3.47 4.46
C ASP A 39 5.13 1.96 4.62
N PHE A 40 5.27 1.25 3.51
CA PHE A 40 5.34 -0.21 3.39
C PHE A 40 6.76 -0.71 3.11
N ARG A 41 7.79 0.05 3.50
CA ARG A 41 9.18 -0.34 3.24
C ARG A 41 9.52 -1.68 3.88
N GLY A 42 10.08 -2.58 3.07
CA GLY A 42 10.48 -3.92 3.51
C GLY A 42 9.35 -4.84 3.96
N VAL A 43 8.09 -4.46 3.73
CA VAL A 43 6.93 -5.30 4.07
C VAL A 43 6.92 -6.53 3.16
N ASP A 44 6.79 -7.71 3.76
CA ASP A 44 6.48 -8.94 3.04
C ASP A 44 4.95 -9.16 3.01
N PHE A 45 4.32 -8.77 1.91
CA PHE A 45 2.90 -9.00 1.69
C PHE A 45 2.58 -10.48 1.43
N GLY A 46 3.57 -11.29 1.04
CA GLY A 46 3.44 -12.74 0.89
C GLY A 46 3.08 -13.45 2.21
N GLU A 47 3.61 -12.96 3.34
CA GLU A 47 3.26 -13.44 4.70
C GLU A 47 1.81 -13.15 5.11
N HIS A 48 1.03 -12.45 4.28
CA HIS A 48 -0.34 -12.06 4.59
C HIS A 48 -1.39 -12.68 3.65
N ARG A 49 -0.98 -13.51 2.69
CA ARG A 49 -1.91 -14.15 1.74
C ARG A 49 -2.95 -15.03 2.41
N ASP A 50 -2.64 -15.63 3.57
CA ASP A 50 -3.58 -16.43 4.35
C ASP A 50 -4.78 -15.62 4.88
N LYS A 51 -4.63 -14.29 4.95
CA LYS A 51 -5.66 -13.33 5.37
C LYS A 51 -6.39 -12.70 4.19
N CYS A 52 -5.92 -12.93 2.97
CA CYS A 52 -6.50 -12.39 1.75
C CYS A 52 -7.43 -13.43 1.10
N ASP A 53 -8.53 -12.96 0.52
CA ASP A 53 -9.43 -13.84 -0.23
C ASP A 53 -8.68 -14.46 -1.42
N GLY A 54 -8.77 -15.79 -1.57
CA GLY A 54 -8.05 -16.55 -2.59
C GLY A 54 -6.52 -16.43 -2.56
N GLY A 55 -5.92 -15.85 -1.51
CA GLY A 55 -4.49 -15.54 -1.47
C GLY A 55 -4.08 -14.35 -2.33
N TYR A 56 -5.02 -13.56 -2.84
CA TYR A 56 -4.74 -12.42 -3.73
C TYR A 56 -4.30 -11.17 -2.95
N ILE A 57 -3.17 -10.56 -3.34
CA ILE A 57 -2.73 -9.29 -2.73
C ILE A 57 -3.40 -8.15 -3.50
N LEU A 58 -4.40 -7.51 -2.89
CA LEU A 58 -5.25 -6.54 -3.56
C LEU A 58 -5.05 -5.12 -3.00
N PHE A 59 -4.78 -4.19 -3.91
CA PHE A 59 -4.89 -2.74 -3.76
C PHE A 59 -5.93 -2.17 -4.71
N GLU A 60 -6.83 -3.01 -5.23
CA GLU A 60 -7.85 -2.58 -6.19
C GLU A 60 -8.77 -1.53 -5.60
N GLU A 61 -8.89 -0.39 -6.30
CA GLU A 61 -9.69 0.77 -5.88
C GLU A 61 -9.27 1.42 -4.54
N TYR A 62 -8.05 1.14 -4.05
CA TYR A 62 -7.48 1.87 -2.92
C TYR A 62 -7.12 3.27 -3.37
N ILE A 63 -7.48 4.27 -2.56
CA ILE A 63 -7.04 5.65 -2.71
C ILE A 63 -5.86 5.84 -1.77
N PHE A 64 -4.71 6.24 -2.30
CA PHE A 64 -3.55 6.61 -1.50
C PHE A 64 -3.57 8.11 -1.18
N PRO A 65 -3.07 8.51 0.00
CA PRO A 65 -3.03 9.91 0.38
C PRO A 65 -2.06 10.71 -0.50
N ASN A 66 -2.11 12.03 -0.35
CA ASN A 66 -1.30 13.00 -1.07
C ASN A 66 0.17 13.02 -0.65
N GLY A 67 0.50 12.45 0.50
CA GLY A 67 1.88 12.32 0.99
C GLY A 67 2.65 11.18 0.31
N ASP A 68 3.90 10.99 0.71
CA ASP A 68 4.78 9.99 0.13
C ASP A 68 4.26 8.57 0.36
N VAL A 69 4.30 7.73 -0.68
CA VAL A 69 3.89 6.32 -0.62
C VAL A 69 5.08 5.43 -1.00
N SER A 70 5.59 4.67 -0.04
CA SER A 70 6.76 3.83 -0.26
C SER A 70 6.43 2.34 -0.14
N PHE A 71 6.66 1.61 -1.23
CA PHE A 71 6.77 0.15 -1.28
C PHE A 71 8.23 -0.29 -1.43
N TYR A 72 9.19 0.56 -1.02
CA TYR A 72 10.61 0.27 -1.27
C TYR A 72 11.04 -1.03 -0.57
N GLY A 73 11.62 -1.96 -1.33
CA GLY A 73 12.01 -3.28 -0.83
C GLY A 73 10.85 -4.19 -0.40
N ALA A 74 9.59 -3.86 -0.71
CA ALA A 74 8.45 -4.69 -0.38
C ALA A 74 8.47 -6.01 -1.17
N GLN A 75 8.02 -7.10 -0.56
CA GLN A 75 7.98 -8.42 -1.19
C GLN A 75 6.53 -8.85 -1.44
N PHE A 76 6.26 -9.25 -2.66
CA PHE A 76 4.99 -9.79 -3.13
C PHE A 76 5.23 -11.21 -3.61
N SER A 77 5.52 -12.11 -2.66
CA SER A 77 5.90 -13.50 -2.93
C SER A 77 4.69 -14.46 -2.87
N GLY A 78 4.75 -15.63 -3.50
CA GLY A 78 3.75 -16.71 -3.33
C GLY A 78 2.71 -16.82 -4.45
N ALA A 79 1.77 -17.76 -4.30
CA ALA A 79 0.79 -18.06 -5.34
C ALA A 79 -0.40 -17.08 -5.32
N GLY A 80 -0.84 -16.67 -6.50
CA GLY A 80 -1.97 -15.75 -6.70
C GLY A 80 -1.58 -14.33 -7.10
N ASP A 81 -2.51 -13.66 -7.76
CA ASP A 81 -2.32 -12.35 -8.36
C ASP A 81 -2.04 -11.23 -7.34
N VAL A 82 -1.33 -10.20 -7.83
CA VAL A 82 -1.12 -8.92 -7.16
C VAL A 82 -1.77 -7.84 -8.02
N SER A 83 -2.74 -7.11 -7.49
CA SER A 83 -3.53 -6.19 -8.30
C SER A 83 -3.61 -4.79 -7.71
N PHE A 84 -3.17 -3.80 -8.51
CA PHE A 84 -3.31 -2.36 -8.27
C PHE A 84 -4.33 -1.73 -9.22
N ARG A 85 -5.24 -2.52 -9.81
CA ARG A 85 -6.24 -2.01 -10.76
C ARG A 85 -7.09 -0.92 -10.14
N ASN A 86 -7.23 0.21 -10.82
CA ASN A 86 -7.98 1.38 -10.35
C ASN A 86 -7.49 1.94 -9.00
N ALA A 87 -6.29 1.57 -8.54
CA ALA A 87 -5.67 2.23 -7.39
C ALA A 87 -5.36 3.68 -7.76
N GLN A 88 -5.70 4.61 -6.88
CA GLN A 88 -5.50 6.04 -7.11
C GLN A 88 -4.33 6.54 -6.28
N PHE A 89 -3.32 7.05 -6.97
CA PHE A 89 -2.19 7.76 -6.37
C PHE A 89 -2.36 9.24 -6.70
N SER A 90 -3.08 9.97 -5.85
CA SER A 90 -3.57 11.33 -6.16
C SER A 90 -2.68 12.47 -5.66
N GLY A 91 -1.56 12.16 -5.02
CA GLY A 91 -0.62 13.14 -4.48
C GLY A 91 0.35 13.73 -5.49
N ASP A 92 0.86 14.92 -5.17
CA ASP A 92 2.03 15.50 -5.83
C ASP A 92 3.35 14.89 -5.32
N SER A 93 3.27 14.04 -4.30
CA SER A 93 4.38 13.29 -3.69
C SER A 93 4.77 12.03 -4.45
N ASP A 94 5.94 11.48 -4.10
CA ASP A 94 6.50 10.30 -4.75
C ASP A 94 5.78 9.01 -4.34
N VAL A 95 5.53 8.15 -5.34
CA VAL A 95 5.16 6.74 -5.15
C VAL A 95 6.32 5.87 -5.61
N SER A 96 6.93 5.10 -4.72
CA SER A 96 8.11 4.29 -5.05
C SER A 96 7.87 2.81 -4.83
N PHE A 97 8.15 2.02 -5.86
CA PHE A 97 8.29 0.55 -5.82
C PHE A 97 9.74 0.12 -6.01
N SER A 98 10.71 1.02 -5.78
CA SER A 98 12.14 0.70 -5.96
C SER A 98 12.54 -0.48 -5.07
N GLU A 99 13.27 -1.44 -5.61
CA GLU A 99 13.66 -2.70 -4.93
C GLU A 99 12.48 -3.59 -4.50
N ALA A 100 11.23 -3.28 -4.86
CA ALA A 100 10.13 -4.19 -4.63
C ALA A 100 10.29 -5.46 -5.48
N GLU A 101 10.05 -6.62 -4.87
CA GLU A 101 10.11 -7.92 -5.53
C GLU A 101 8.70 -8.47 -5.74
N PHE A 102 8.37 -8.79 -6.98
CA PHE A 102 7.15 -9.52 -7.32
C PHE A 102 7.55 -10.92 -7.81
N SER A 103 7.34 -11.92 -6.97
CA SER A 103 7.74 -13.31 -7.24
C SER A 103 6.58 -14.28 -7.00
N GLY A 104 6.24 -15.07 -8.00
CA GLY A 104 5.05 -15.93 -7.92
C GLY A 104 4.59 -16.41 -9.29
N ASP A 105 3.55 -17.23 -9.30
CA ASP A 105 2.92 -17.75 -10.52
C ASP A 105 1.71 -16.91 -10.99
N GLY A 106 1.27 -15.95 -10.17
CA GLY A 106 0.18 -15.02 -10.47
C GLY A 106 0.61 -13.83 -11.33
N PHE A 107 -0.39 -13.10 -11.83
CA PHE A 107 -0.19 -11.87 -12.59
C PHE A 107 -0.04 -10.66 -11.67
N VAL A 108 0.77 -9.69 -12.11
CA VAL A 108 0.79 -8.34 -11.54
C VAL A 108 0.02 -7.41 -12.47
N SER A 109 -1.04 -6.77 -11.96
CA SER A 109 -1.93 -5.90 -12.76
C SER A 109 -1.84 -4.44 -12.33
N PHE A 110 -1.64 -3.54 -13.30
CA PHE A 110 -1.80 -2.09 -13.17
C PHE A 110 -2.72 -1.57 -14.29
N TYR A 111 -3.65 -0.67 -13.98
CA TYR A 111 -4.49 0.08 -14.93
C TYR A 111 -5.11 1.29 -14.22
#